data_AF-A0A955S4R7-F1
#
_entry.id   AF-A0A955S4R7-F1
#
_cell.length_a   1.000
_cell.length_b   1.000
_cell.length_c   1.000
_cell.angle_alpha   90.00
_cell.angle_beta   90.00
_cell.angle_gamma   90.00
#
_symmetry.space_group_name_H-M   'P 1'
#
loop_
_entity.id
_entity.type
_entity.pdbx_description
1 polymer ?
#
loop_
_entity_poly.entity_id
_entity_poly.type
_entity_poly.pdbx_seq_one_letter_code
_entity_poly.pdbx_strand_id
1 'polypeptide(L)'
;IITDRTYRRSIRLLQAEAWYHERDHVTEEDFEILQHAWWDDPKETRTLHSRILETTNPEKQELIDIFNESMQSFKDIHDEQDIGKQMEKASELRKKMGKTLKRIDVLLREMKAKGKEVADLEEMKSKIQMEIAEVYKRVFNMSSDI
;
A
#
# COMPACT_ATOMS: atom_id res chain seq x y z
N ILE A 1 -9.38 -17.50 -16.80
CA ILE A 1 -10.02 -18.64 -16.06
C ILE A 1 -8.90 -19.54 -15.55
N ILE A 2 -8.84 -19.84 -14.25
CA ILE A 2 -7.79 -20.71 -13.71
C ILE A 2 -8.08 -22.16 -14.08
N THR A 3 -7.17 -22.79 -14.83
CA THR A 3 -7.28 -24.21 -15.21
C THR A 3 -6.74 -25.12 -14.11
N ASP A 4 -7.11 -26.40 -14.11
CA ASP A 4 -6.53 -27.42 -13.23
C ASP A 4 -5.00 -27.46 -13.29
N ARG A 5 -4.42 -27.22 -14.47
CA ARG A 5 -2.96 -27.15 -14.65
C ARG A 5 -2.37 -25.97 -13.89
N THR A 6 -3.00 -24.80 -14.00
CA THR A 6 -2.58 -23.58 -13.29
C THR A 6 -2.72 -23.77 -11.78
N TYR A 7 -3.83 -24.37 -11.32
CA TYR A 7 -4.04 -24.69 -9.91
C TYR A 7 -2.93 -25.58 -9.34
N ARG A 8 -2.59 -26.69 -10.01
CA ARG A 8 -1.50 -27.58 -9.55
C ARG A 8 -0.14 -26.91 -9.52
N ARG A 9 0.15 -26.01 -10.47
CA ARG A 9 1.40 -25.22 -10.47
C ARG A 9 1.45 -24.24 -9.31
N SER A 10 0.30 -23.66 -8.96
CA SER A 10 0.17 -22.72 -7.85
C SER A 10 0.56 -23.36 -6.52
N ILE A 11 0.16 -24.62 -6.29
CA ILE A 11 0.56 -25.37 -5.07
C ILE A 11 2.08 -25.42 -4.93
N ARG A 12 2.82 -25.71 -6.01
CA ARG A 12 4.29 -25.75 -5.97
C ARG A 12 4.91 -24.38 -5.74
N LEU A 13 4.32 -23.32 -6.28
CA LEU A 13 4.78 -21.94 -6.03
C LEU A 13 4.58 -21.56 -4.56
N LEU A 14 3.42 -21.86 -3.98
CA LEU A 14 3.14 -21.62 -2.56
C LEU A 14 4.11 -22.39 -1.66
N GLN A 15 4.36 -23.67 -1.97
CA GLN A 15 5.34 -24.49 -1.23
C GLN A 15 6.76 -23.94 -1.34
N ALA A 16 7.14 -23.44 -2.52
CA ALA A 16 8.45 -22.82 -2.73
C ALA A 16 8.58 -21.51 -1.95
N GLU A 17 7.54 -20.67 -1.93
CA GLU A 17 7.50 -19.43 -1.16
C GLU A 17 7.60 -19.71 0.35
N ALA A 18 6.80 -20.65 0.85
CA ALA A 18 6.89 -21.07 2.25
C ALA A 18 8.29 -21.56 2.63
N TRP A 19 8.90 -22.40 1.78
CA TRP A 19 10.26 -22.90 2.00
C TRP A 19 11.32 -21.80 1.92
N TYR A 20 11.15 -20.83 1.02
CA TYR A 20 12.03 -19.65 0.90
C TYR A 20 12.01 -18.80 2.17
N HIS A 21 10.86 -18.71 2.84
CA HIS A 21 10.71 -18.09 4.16
C HIS A 21 11.00 -19.03 5.33
N GLU A 22 11.76 -20.11 5.09
CA GLU A 22 12.18 -21.08 6.10
C GLU A 22 11.02 -21.78 6.86
N ARG A 23 9.84 -21.86 6.25
CA ARG A 23 8.65 -22.54 6.79
C ARG A 23 8.44 -23.90 6.12
N ASP A 24 7.89 -24.84 6.88
CA ASP A 24 7.53 -26.18 6.42
C ASP A 24 6.05 -26.31 5.98
N HIS A 25 5.29 -25.22 6.13
CA HIS A 25 3.88 -25.15 5.77
C HIS A 25 3.54 -23.80 5.13
N VAL A 26 2.56 -23.85 4.21
CA VAL A 26 2.01 -22.69 3.51
C VAL A 26 1.10 -21.90 4.45
N THR A 27 1.24 -20.58 4.45
CA THR A 27 0.37 -19.62 5.15
C THR A 27 -0.37 -18.74 4.15
N GLU A 28 -1.27 -17.89 4.64
CA GLU A 28 -2.01 -16.92 3.81
C GLU A 28 -1.09 -15.92 3.09
N GLU A 29 0.08 -15.61 3.65
CA GLU A 29 1.04 -14.65 3.08
C GLU A 29 1.67 -15.16 1.78
N ASP A 30 1.85 -16.48 1.67
CA ASP A 30 2.43 -17.10 0.47
C ASP A 30 1.55 -16.90 -0.78
N PHE A 31 0.26 -16.61 -0.61
CA PHE A 31 -0.66 -16.43 -1.73
C PHE A 31 -0.34 -15.20 -2.58
N GLU A 32 0.39 -14.23 -2.04
CA GLU A 32 0.77 -13.03 -2.78
C GLU A 32 1.62 -13.34 -4.02
N ILE A 33 2.42 -14.43 -4.01
CA ILE A 33 3.23 -14.84 -5.18
C ILE A 33 2.35 -15.20 -6.40
N LEU A 34 1.11 -15.60 -6.16
CA LEU A 34 0.18 -16.01 -7.22
C LEU A 34 -0.20 -14.84 -8.13
N GLN A 35 0.01 -13.60 -7.67
CA GLN A 35 -0.10 -12.40 -8.51
C GLN A 35 0.78 -12.48 -9.76
N HIS A 36 1.85 -13.29 -9.76
CA HIS A 36 2.76 -13.44 -10.89
C HIS A 36 2.42 -14.65 -11.80
N ALA A 37 1.43 -15.46 -11.42
CA ALA A 37 1.12 -16.72 -12.10
C ALA A 37 -0.33 -16.84 -12.60
N TRP A 38 -1.24 -16.00 -12.11
CA TRP A 38 -2.67 -16.07 -12.41
C TRP A 38 -3.18 -15.04 -13.44
N TRP A 39 -2.31 -14.25 -14.06
CA TRP A 39 -2.68 -13.33 -15.13
C TRP A 39 -2.47 -13.95 -16.52
N ASP A 40 -3.29 -13.51 -17.48
CA ASP A 40 -3.10 -13.78 -18.91
C ASP A 40 -2.43 -12.56 -19.61
N ASP A 41 -2.64 -11.34 -19.08
CA ASP A 41 -1.94 -10.10 -19.45
C ASP A 41 -1.21 -9.50 -18.23
N PRO A 42 0.08 -9.13 -18.32
CA PRO A 42 0.82 -8.49 -17.22
C PRO A 42 0.12 -7.29 -16.59
N LYS A 43 -0.73 -6.57 -17.34
CA LYS A 43 -1.53 -5.44 -16.84
C LYS A 43 -2.54 -5.83 -15.75
N GLU A 44 -2.93 -7.11 -15.69
CA GLU A 44 -3.86 -7.62 -14.69
C GLU A 44 -3.23 -7.83 -13.31
N THR A 45 -1.89 -7.85 -13.22
CA THR A 45 -1.13 -8.14 -11.99
C THR A 45 -1.62 -7.32 -10.79
N ARG A 46 -1.84 -6.02 -10.98
CA ARG A 46 -2.30 -5.13 -9.88
C ARG A 46 -3.70 -5.50 -9.39
N THR A 47 -4.63 -5.74 -10.32
CA THR A 47 -6.01 -6.13 -9.99
C THR A 47 -6.04 -7.49 -9.28
N LEU A 48 -5.21 -8.42 -9.75
CA LEU A 48 -5.09 -9.74 -9.18
C LEU A 48 -4.50 -9.70 -7.76
N HIS A 49 -3.43 -8.92 -7.56
CA HIS A 49 -2.83 -8.69 -6.25
C HIS A 49 -3.85 -8.14 -5.25
N SER A 50 -4.63 -7.13 -5.65
CA SER A 50 -5.73 -6.58 -4.84
C SER A 50 -6.70 -7.66 -4.39
N ARG A 51 -7.21 -8.47 -5.33
CA ARG A 51 -8.17 -9.54 -5.03
C ARG A 51 -7.60 -10.63 -4.11
N ILE A 52 -6.32 -10.96 -4.28
CA ILE A 52 -5.63 -11.92 -3.39
C ILE A 52 -5.58 -11.36 -1.97
N LEU A 53 -5.14 -10.10 -1.82
CA LEU A 53 -5.02 -9.47 -0.51
C LEU A 53 -6.38 -9.22 0.16
N GLU A 54 -7.42 -8.84 -0.58
CA GLU A 54 -8.79 -8.71 -0.05
C GLU A 54 -9.26 -9.99 0.64
N THR A 55 -8.77 -11.15 0.18
CA THR A 55 -9.13 -12.46 0.74
C THR A 55 -8.18 -12.92 1.85
N THR A 56 -6.87 -12.68 1.69
CA THR A 56 -5.81 -13.28 2.52
C THR A 56 -5.24 -12.32 3.57
N ASN A 57 -5.26 -11.02 3.28
CA ASN A 57 -4.67 -9.99 4.12
C ASN A 57 -5.38 -8.63 3.91
N PRO A 58 -6.66 -8.52 4.30
CA PRO A 58 -7.45 -7.32 4.03
C PRO A 58 -6.87 -6.07 4.70
N GLU A 59 -6.17 -6.21 5.82
CA GLU A 59 -5.47 -5.10 6.47
C GLU A 59 -4.34 -4.54 5.61
N LYS A 60 -3.57 -5.43 4.96
CA LYS A 60 -2.50 -5.02 4.02
C LYS A 60 -3.09 -4.33 2.80
N GLN A 61 -4.19 -4.84 2.26
CA GLN A 61 -4.89 -4.20 1.16
C GLN A 61 -5.34 -2.78 1.52
N GLU A 62 -5.98 -2.61 2.68
CA GLU A 62 -6.44 -1.30 3.14
C GLU A 62 -5.27 -0.31 3.28
N LEU A 63 -4.13 -0.75 3.79
CA LEU A 63 -2.93 0.10 3.90
C LEU A 63 -2.39 0.51 2.52
N ILE A 64 -2.34 -0.42 1.57
CA ILE A 64 -1.94 -0.13 0.18
C ILE A 64 -2.89 0.88 -0.46
N ASP A 65 -4.20 0.78 -0.22
CA ASP A 65 -5.19 1.72 -0.75
C ASP A 65 -5.02 3.11 -0.13
N ILE A 66 -4.84 3.18 1.19
CA ILE A 66 -4.50 4.42 1.90
C ILE A 66 -3.22 5.04 1.32
N PHE A 67 -2.19 4.24 1.08
CA PHE A 67 -0.93 4.70 0.53
C PHE A 67 -1.10 5.28 -0.87
N ASN A 68 -1.78 4.56 -1.76
CA ASN A 68 -2.06 5.00 -3.13
C ASN A 68 -2.87 6.30 -3.17
N GLU A 69 -3.93 6.40 -2.35
CA GLU A 69 -4.74 7.60 -2.24
C GLU A 69 -3.93 8.80 -1.72
N SER A 70 -3.05 8.56 -0.74
CA SER A 70 -2.17 9.61 -0.19
C SER A 70 -1.17 10.09 -1.24
N MET A 71 -0.52 9.17 -1.95
CA MET A 71 0.42 9.50 -3.03
C MET A 71 -0.24 10.29 -4.16
N GLN A 72 -1.47 9.93 -4.54
CA GLN A 72 -2.24 10.67 -5.53
C GLN A 72 -2.54 12.09 -5.04
N SER A 73 -2.94 12.24 -3.77
CA SER A 73 -3.22 13.55 -3.18
C SER A 73 -1.96 14.45 -3.14
N PHE A 74 -0.79 13.89 -2.82
CA PHE A 74 0.48 14.63 -2.86
C PHE A 74 0.80 15.07 -4.30
N LYS A 75 0.63 14.18 -5.28
CA LYS A 75 0.81 14.51 -6.70
C LYS A 75 -0.11 15.65 -7.14
N ASP A 76 -1.40 15.60 -6.79
CA ASP A 76 -2.38 16.62 -7.15
C ASP A 76 -2.08 18.01 -6.55
N ILE A 77 -1.35 18.04 -5.43
CA ILE A 77 -0.82 19.27 -4.82
C ILE A 77 0.44 19.74 -5.55
N HIS A 78 1.34 18.83 -5.89
CA HIS A 78 2.58 19.17 -6.60
C HIS A 78 2.35 19.66 -8.04
N ASP A 79 1.36 19.09 -8.72
CA ASP A 79 1.00 19.44 -10.09
C ASP A 79 0.16 20.75 -10.16
N GLU A 80 -0.42 21.18 -9.03
CA GLU A 80 -1.17 22.44 -8.93
C GLU A 80 -0.26 23.67 -9.10
N GLN A 81 -0.64 24.55 -10.02
CA GLN A 81 0.13 25.75 -10.36
C GLN A 81 -0.39 26.99 -9.61
N ASP A 82 -1.66 27.01 -9.23
CA ASP A 82 -2.25 28.10 -8.47
C ASP A 82 -1.89 27.96 -6.98
N ILE A 83 -1.17 28.94 -6.44
CA ILE A 83 -0.68 28.94 -5.05
C ILE A 83 -1.83 28.89 -4.04
N GLY A 84 -2.93 29.60 -4.30
CA GLY A 84 -4.10 29.62 -3.42
C GLY A 84 -4.77 28.25 -3.36
N LYS A 85 -4.98 27.61 -4.51
CA LYS A 85 -5.52 26.24 -4.59
C LYS A 85 -4.57 25.20 -4.01
N GLN A 86 -3.27 25.37 -4.20
CA GLN A 86 -2.26 24.50 -3.61
C GLN A 86 -2.30 24.55 -2.07
N MET A 87 -2.43 25.76 -1.49
CA MET A 87 -2.61 25.96 -0.06
C MET A 87 -3.90 25.34 0.47
N GLU A 88 -5.01 25.50 -0.24
CA GLU A 88 -6.31 24.92 0.11
C GLU A 88 -6.22 23.38 0.17
N LYS A 89 -5.74 22.74 -0.91
CA LYS A 89 -5.55 21.29 -0.98
C LYS A 89 -4.62 20.77 0.13
N ALA A 90 -3.51 21.46 0.40
CA ALA A 90 -2.58 21.08 1.48
C ALA A 90 -3.22 21.17 2.88
N SER A 91 -4.10 22.16 3.09
CA SER A 91 -4.87 22.31 4.33
C SER A 91 -5.90 21.18 4.51
N GLU A 92 -6.61 20.81 3.44
CA GLU A 92 -7.54 19.68 3.45
C GLU A 92 -6.82 18.35 3.73
N LEU A 93 -5.69 18.14 3.06
CA LEU A 93 -4.83 16.99 3.30
C LEU A 93 -4.44 16.88 4.77
N ARG A 94 -4.06 18.00 5.40
CA ARG A 94 -3.72 18.05 6.83
C ARG A 94 -4.82 17.49 7.72
N LYS A 95 -6.05 17.90 7.46
CA LYS A 95 -7.22 17.48 8.24
C LYS A 95 -7.46 15.98 8.10
N LYS A 96 -7.23 15.43 6.90
CA LYS A 96 -7.40 13.99 6.62
C LYS A 96 -6.27 13.15 7.24
N MET A 97 -5.02 13.59 7.12
CA MET A 97 -3.85 12.78 7.47
C MET A 97 -3.75 12.40 8.94
N GLY A 98 -4.26 13.25 9.85
CA GLY A 98 -4.31 12.90 11.27
C GLY A 98 -5.16 11.65 11.57
N LYS A 99 -6.24 11.42 10.79
CA LYS A 99 -7.06 10.21 10.89
C LYS A 99 -6.40 9.05 10.14
N THR A 100 -5.84 9.31 8.97
CA THR A 100 -5.16 8.32 8.13
C THR A 100 -3.99 7.66 8.87
N LEU A 101 -3.09 8.44 9.47
CA LEU A 101 -1.93 7.90 10.21
C LEU A 101 -2.37 7.07 11.41
N LYS A 102 -3.42 7.49 12.13
CA LYS A 102 -3.99 6.69 13.23
C LYS A 102 -4.57 5.37 12.73
N ARG A 103 -5.22 5.35 11.56
CA ARG A 103 -5.74 4.10 10.98
C ARG A 103 -4.60 3.18 10.58
N ILE A 104 -3.55 3.69 9.94
CA ILE A 104 -2.33 2.92 9.63
C ILE A 104 -1.74 2.31 10.93
N ASP A 105 -1.63 3.08 12.01
CA ASP A 105 -1.14 2.58 13.31
C ASP A 105 -2.02 1.48 13.91
N VAL A 106 -3.33 1.50 13.66
CA VAL A 106 -4.24 0.42 14.07
C VAL A 106 -3.99 -0.82 13.22
N LEU A 107 -3.96 -0.69 11.89
CA LEU A 107 -3.74 -1.80 10.96
C LEU A 107 -2.40 -2.50 11.22
N LEU A 108 -1.31 -1.75 11.39
CA LEU A 108 0.01 -2.31 11.70
C LEU A 108 0.00 -3.08 13.03
N ARG A 109 -0.72 -2.59 14.05
CA ARG A 109 -0.85 -3.30 15.33
C ARG A 109 -1.67 -4.58 15.20
N GLU A 110 -2.78 -4.53 14.46
CA GLU A 110 -3.63 -5.70 14.19
C GLU A 110 -2.84 -6.79 13.44
N MET A 111 -2.05 -6.40 12.44
CA MET A 111 -1.18 -7.32 11.68
C MET A 111 -0.06 -7.90 12.54
N LYS A 112 0.65 -7.08 13.32
CA LYS A 112 1.69 -7.56 14.26
C LYS A 112 1.12 -8.53 15.30
N ALA A 113 -0.08 -8.27 15.82
CA ALA A 113 -0.75 -9.15 16.77
C ALA A 113 -1.10 -10.53 16.16
N LYS A 114 -1.28 -10.60 14.84
CA LYS A 114 -1.46 -11.84 14.07
C LYS A 114 -0.15 -12.50 13.65
N GLY A 115 1.00 -11.92 14.03
CA GLY A 115 2.33 -12.43 13.65
C GLY A 115 2.71 -12.18 12.19
N LYS A 116 1.99 -11.28 11.48
CA LYS A 116 2.28 -10.94 10.09
C LYS A 116 3.49 -10.02 9.97
N GLU A 117 4.23 -10.16 8.87
CA GLU A 117 5.32 -9.23 8.55
C GLU A 117 4.76 -7.86 8.16
N VAL A 118 5.41 -6.79 8.62
CA VAL A 118 4.95 -5.41 8.38
C VAL A 118 6.06 -4.43 8.02
N ALA A 119 7.30 -4.89 7.77
CA ALA A 119 8.45 -4.01 7.51
C ALA A 119 8.19 -3.06 6.33
N ASP A 120 7.76 -3.61 5.18
CA ASP A 120 7.42 -2.83 3.99
C ASP A 120 6.26 -1.84 4.24
N LEU A 121 5.33 -2.20 5.13
CA LEU A 121 4.18 -1.36 5.46
C LEU A 121 4.56 -0.20 6.39
N GLU A 122 5.54 -0.41 7.26
CA GLU A 122 6.16 0.65 8.05
C GLU A 122 6.93 1.62 7.16
N GLU A 123 7.60 1.13 6.11
CA GLU A 123 8.23 1.98 5.10
C GLU A 123 7.21 2.84 4.35
N MET A 124 6.08 2.25 3.92
CA MET A 124 4.97 3.00 3.30
C MET A 124 4.46 4.13 4.21
N LYS A 125 4.28 3.84 5.51
CA LYS A 125 3.90 4.86 6.50
C LYS A 125 4.95 5.97 6.60
N SER A 126 6.23 5.61 6.70
CA SER A 126 7.34 6.57 6.77
C SER A 126 7.35 7.49 5.55
N LYS A 127 7.15 6.92 4.36
CA LYS A 127 7.08 7.69 3.11
C LYS A 127 5.91 8.69 3.12
N ILE A 128 4.72 8.30 3.57
CA ILE A 128 3.60 9.24 3.75
C ILE A 128 4.00 10.38 4.69
N GLN A 129 4.64 10.09 5.83
CA GLN A 129 5.06 11.12 6.79
C GLN A 129 6.09 12.09 6.20
N MET A 130 7.02 11.58 5.39
CA MET A 130 8.02 12.41 4.70
C MET A 130 7.35 13.34 3.68
N GLU A 131 6.45 12.83 2.84
CA GLU A 131 5.74 13.64 1.84
C GLU A 131 4.86 14.72 2.49
N ILE A 132 4.23 14.42 3.62
CA ILE A 132 3.50 15.41 4.42
C ILE A 132 4.42 16.57 4.82
N ALA A 133 5.62 16.26 5.32
CA ALA A 133 6.58 17.27 5.75
C ALA A 133 7.06 18.13 4.57
N GLU A 134 7.34 17.51 3.42
CA GLU A 134 7.76 18.22 2.20
C GLU A 134 6.68 19.15 1.65
N VAL A 135 5.42 18.68 1.59
CA VAL A 135 4.29 19.52 1.15
C VAL A 135 4.15 20.76 2.03
N TYR A 136 4.24 20.62 3.37
CA TYR A 136 4.14 21.78 4.24
C TYR A 136 5.33 22.73 4.14
N LYS A 137 6.54 22.19 4.06
CA LYS A 137 7.75 23.01 3.87
C LYS A 137 7.63 23.84 2.60
N ARG A 138 7.17 23.25 1.50
CA ARG A 138 6.96 23.94 0.23
C ARG A 138 5.91 25.04 0.35
N VAL A 139 4.72 24.71 0.86
CA VAL A 139 3.60 25.65 0.98
C VAL A 139 3.95 26.82 1.93
N PHE A 140 4.65 26.55 3.03
CA PHE A 140 5.04 27.57 4.02
C PHE A 140 6.19 28.47 3.53
N ASN A 141 7.14 27.92 2.78
CA ASN A 141 8.19 28.74 2.15
C ASN A 141 7.58 29.67 1.09
N MET A 142 6.63 29.17 0.28
CA MET A 142 5.94 29.97 -0.73
C MET A 142 5.06 31.08 -0.14
N SER A 143 4.53 30.93 1.08
CA SER A 143 3.80 32.01 1.77
C SER A 143 4.69 33.11 2.34
N SER A 144 6.00 32.86 2.47
CA SER A 144 6.96 33.84 2.99
C SER A 144 7.54 34.75 1.90
N ASP A 145 7.39 34.34 0.63
CA ASP A 145 7.86 35.07 -0.57
C ASP A 145 6.78 35.97 -1.20
N ILE A 146 5.58 36.04 -0.61
CA ILE A 146 4.44 36.90 -1.01
C ILE A 146 4.22 37.97 0.06
#